data_AF-A0AAV2ID97-F1
#
_entry.id   AF-A0AAV2ID97-F1
#
_cell.length_a   1.000
_cell.length_b   1.000
_cell.length_c   1.000
_cell.angle_alpha   90.00
_cell.angle_beta   90.00
_cell.angle_gamma   90.00
#
_symmetry.space_group_name_H-M   'P 1'
#
loop_
_entity.id
_entity.type
_entity.pdbx_description
1 polymer ?
#
loop_
_entity_poly.entity_id
_entity_poly.type
_entity_poly.pdbx_seq_one_letter_code
_entity_poly.pdbx_strand_id
1 'polypeptide(L)'
;MSSATRKREERPKKDDGPVIGDFGMPKLAQVADRFGNTILFGNAGDYWHIPFPIGSNNDFRSHARAVRSMEMRPDDILICSYPKSGLHWQQEMVHMLMQKTSEITSGETSMGFLDMMPQAHFKALPSPRFLVTHMPYRYVPKQAFEKNVKIIHLERNPKDVFVSFYNHMNKNVPPLDYAGTFEQFFYLNIEVGYYYGDLFDYLMEWQTGKEAHPDCPIFTSVYEDMKLDPIGGVKKLNTFLGTGCSDELCEQITLACSFDKMKEHKEKTAQPEMVAMFKDKKIPFYRKGDVGDWKNYFNDAMNDEYDKEYKRRMSDYKTVYKYTLE
;
A
#
# COMPACT_ATOMS: atom_id res chain seq x y z
N MET A 1 22.57 36.23 56.15
CA MET A 1 21.41 35.53 55.55
C MET A 1 21.56 35.62 54.04
N SER A 2 22.08 34.58 53.40
CA SER A 2 22.36 34.53 51.96
C SER A 2 21.18 33.85 51.26
N SER A 3 20.57 34.55 50.31
CA SER A 3 19.45 34.08 49.49
C SER A 3 20.01 33.47 48.21
N ALA A 4 20.02 32.14 48.11
CA ALA A 4 20.42 31.41 46.91
C ALA A 4 19.21 31.23 46.00
N THR A 5 19.18 31.95 44.87
CA THR A 5 18.17 31.79 43.82
C THR A 5 18.58 30.61 42.92
N ARG A 6 17.83 29.50 42.98
CA ARG A 6 18.00 28.33 42.09
C ARG A 6 17.56 28.73 40.67
N LYS A 7 18.50 28.77 39.72
CA LYS A 7 18.20 28.79 38.28
C LYS A 7 17.53 27.46 37.92
N ARG A 8 16.34 27.53 37.32
CA ARG A 8 15.61 26.39 36.77
C ARG A 8 16.16 26.15 35.36
N GLU A 9 16.83 25.03 35.15
CA GLU A 9 17.23 24.57 33.81
C GLU A 9 15.96 24.29 33.00
N GLU A 10 15.76 25.03 31.91
CA GLU A 10 14.75 24.73 30.91
C GLU A 10 15.19 23.49 30.13
N ARG A 11 14.40 22.42 30.22
CA ARG A 11 14.56 21.25 29.34
C ARG A 11 14.23 21.68 27.90
N PRO A 12 14.91 21.14 26.88
CA PRO A 12 14.52 21.36 25.49
C PRO A 12 13.07 20.89 25.31
N LYS A 13 12.22 21.75 24.73
CA LYS A 13 10.88 21.36 24.29
C LYS A 13 11.07 20.20 23.30
N LYS A 14 10.40 19.06 23.56
CA LYS A 14 10.18 18.04 22.55
C LYS A 14 9.51 18.74 21.38
N ASP A 15 10.10 18.58 20.20
CA ASP A 15 9.50 18.98 18.94
C ASP A 15 8.33 18.02 18.71
N ASP A 16 7.16 18.41 19.22
CA ASP A 16 5.92 17.71 18.94
C ASP A 16 5.62 17.98 17.46
N GLY A 17 5.99 17.04 16.60
CA GLY A 17 5.65 17.05 15.18
C GLY A 17 4.15 17.36 14.97
N PRO A 18 3.76 17.81 13.77
CA PRO A 18 2.46 18.42 13.55
C PRO A 18 1.34 17.52 14.07
N VAL A 19 0.66 18.00 15.12
CA VAL A 19 -0.61 17.44 15.59
C VAL A 19 -1.54 17.44 14.39
N ILE A 20 -1.96 16.25 13.95
CA ILE A 20 -3.00 16.11 12.94
C ILE A 20 -4.22 16.82 13.52
N GLY A 21 -4.46 18.05 13.03
CA GLY A 21 -5.61 18.85 13.43
C GLY A 21 -6.91 18.09 13.17
N ASP A 22 -7.98 18.53 13.80
CA ASP A 22 -9.33 18.02 13.61
C ASP A 22 -9.80 18.27 12.15
N PHE A 23 -9.29 17.46 11.22
CA PHE A 23 -9.73 17.39 9.85
C PHE A 23 -10.99 16.54 9.86
N GLY A 24 -12.16 17.19 9.86
CA GLY A 24 -13.44 16.49 9.84
C GLY A 24 -13.46 15.41 8.75
N MET A 25 -14.03 14.24 9.08
CA MET A 25 -14.09 13.12 8.15
C MET A 25 -14.88 13.50 6.89
N PRO A 26 -14.39 13.18 5.68
CA PRO A 26 -15.12 13.44 4.43
C PRO A 26 -16.44 12.68 4.40
N LYS A 27 -17.41 13.15 3.61
CA LYS A 27 -18.70 12.47 3.47
C LYS A 27 -18.50 11.10 2.85
N LEU A 28 -18.86 10.05 3.60
CA LEU A 28 -18.85 8.67 3.11
C LEU A 28 -20.16 8.36 2.39
N ALA A 29 -20.06 7.57 1.33
CA ALA A 29 -21.19 6.89 0.70
C ALA A 29 -21.33 5.49 1.31
N GLN A 30 -22.51 4.89 1.12
CA GLN A 30 -22.78 3.52 1.54
C GLN A 30 -23.40 2.73 0.40
N VAL A 31 -23.09 1.44 0.37
CA VAL A 31 -23.71 0.46 -0.53
C VAL A 31 -23.89 -0.84 0.24
N ALA A 32 -24.91 -1.61 -0.10
CA ALA A 32 -25.03 -2.99 0.34
C ALA A 32 -24.57 -3.90 -0.79
N ASP A 33 -23.72 -4.89 -0.49
CA ASP A 33 -23.46 -5.96 -1.44
C ASP A 33 -24.74 -6.80 -1.67
N ARG A 34 -24.69 -7.75 -2.61
CA ARG A 34 -25.84 -8.63 -2.91
C ARG A 34 -26.29 -9.52 -1.74
N PHE A 35 -25.48 -9.61 -0.68
CA PHE A 35 -25.74 -10.38 0.52
C PHE A 35 -26.25 -9.52 1.68
N GLY A 36 -26.36 -8.19 1.49
CA GLY A 36 -26.82 -7.25 2.49
C GLY A 36 -25.73 -6.69 3.41
N ASN A 37 -24.44 -7.01 3.17
CA ASN A 37 -23.35 -6.44 3.95
C ASN A 37 -23.15 -4.98 3.56
N THR A 38 -23.20 -4.07 4.54
CA THR A 38 -22.99 -2.64 4.32
C THR A 38 -21.50 -2.33 4.18
N ILE A 39 -21.16 -1.55 3.16
CA ILE A 39 -19.81 -1.08 2.87
C ILE A 39 -19.83 0.44 2.83
N LEU A 40 -19.01 1.07 3.67
CA LEU A 40 -18.81 2.51 3.69
C LEU A 40 -17.59 2.87 2.86
N PHE A 41 -17.71 3.84 1.96
CA PHE A 41 -16.62 4.17 1.06
C PHE A 41 -16.54 5.66 0.73
N GLY A 42 -15.36 6.11 0.37
CA GLY A 42 -15.17 7.40 -0.28
C GLY A 42 -15.53 7.32 -1.76
N ASN A 43 -16.51 8.08 -2.23
CA ASN A 43 -16.87 8.09 -3.65
C ASN A 43 -15.83 8.90 -4.45
N ALA A 44 -14.80 8.23 -4.98
CA ALA A 44 -13.76 8.87 -5.81
C ALA A 44 -14.14 8.98 -7.29
N GLY A 45 -15.24 8.34 -7.67
CA GLY A 45 -15.95 8.63 -8.90
C GLY A 45 -16.36 7.40 -9.65
N ASP A 46 -15.35 6.74 -10.20
CA ASP A 46 -15.37 5.48 -10.92
C ASP A 46 -14.80 4.33 -10.07
N TYR A 47 -14.37 4.60 -8.82
CA TYR A 47 -13.96 3.59 -7.86
C TYR A 47 -14.36 3.96 -6.42
N TRP A 48 -14.37 2.96 -5.54
CA TRP A 48 -14.58 3.14 -4.11
C TRP A 48 -13.25 3.36 -3.41
N HIS A 49 -13.06 4.50 -2.78
CA HIS A 49 -11.87 4.78 -1.99
C HIS A 49 -12.05 4.26 -0.56
N ILE A 50 -10.97 3.81 0.09
CA ILE A 50 -11.00 3.53 1.52
C ILE A 50 -11.40 4.82 2.27
N PRO A 51 -12.26 4.77 3.31
CA PRO A 51 -12.60 5.89 4.20
C PRO A 51 -11.45 6.56 4.97
N PHE A 52 -10.37 6.94 4.29
CA PHE A 52 -9.23 7.62 4.85
C PHE A 52 -9.50 9.11 5.09
N PRO A 53 -8.83 9.71 6.09
CA PRO A 53 -8.93 11.15 6.34
C PRO A 53 -8.12 11.92 5.29
N ILE A 54 -8.73 12.31 4.18
CA ILE A 54 -8.09 13.07 3.07
C ILE A 54 -7.93 14.58 3.34
N GLY A 55 -7.91 14.97 4.62
CA GLY A 55 -7.77 16.37 5.06
C GLY A 55 -8.94 17.25 4.63
N SER A 56 -8.67 18.53 4.34
CA SER A 56 -9.67 19.54 3.93
C SER A 56 -10.30 19.30 2.54
N ASN A 57 -9.81 18.31 1.79
CA ASN A 57 -10.48 17.83 0.59
C ASN A 57 -11.71 17.02 1.06
N ASN A 58 -12.82 17.68 1.39
CA ASN A 58 -14.05 17.02 1.86
C ASN A 58 -14.72 16.11 0.79
N ASP A 59 -14.06 15.86 -0.34
CA ASP A 59 -14.56 15.13 -1.50
C ASP A 59 -13.46 14.26 -2.13
N PHE A 60 -13.71 12.95 -2.20
CA PHE A 60 -12.76 11.97 -2.73
C PHE A 60 -12.53 12.11 -4.24
N ARG A 61 -13.50 12.61 -5.03
CA ARG A 61 -13.29 12.91 -6.46
C ARG A 61 -12.26 14.01 -6.64
N SER A 62 -12.38 15.07 -5.84
CA SER A 62 -11.45 16.19 -5.85
C SER A 62 -10.07 15.77 -5.39
N HIS A 63 -9.97 14.91 -4.36
CA HIS A 63 -8.70 14.33 -3.92
C HIS A 63 -8.01 13.51 -5.03
N ALA A 64 -8.71 12.58 -5.66
CA ALA A 64 -8.16 11.77 -6.75
C ALA A 64 -7.68 12.62 -7.94
N ARG A 65 -8.45 13.67 -8.30
CA ARG A 65 -8.03 14.65 -9.32
C ARG A 65 -6.80 15.44 -8.89
N ALA A 66 -6.75 15.86 -7.63
CA ALA A 66 -5.61 16.60 -7.08
C ALA A 66 -4.33 15.76 -7.13
N VAL A 67 -4.40 14.47 -6.76
CA VAL A 67 -3.29 13.51 -6.91
C VAL A 67 -2.88 13.37 -8.38
N ARG A 68 -3.84 13.15 -9.30
CA ARG A 68 -3.53 13.05 -10.74
C ARG A 68 -2.84 14.30 -11.30
N SER A 69 -3.16 15.49 -10.77
CA SER A 69 -2.56 16.78 -11.15
C SER A 69 -1.33 17.18 -10.34
N MET A 70 -0.90 16.36 -9.38
CA MET A 70 0.21 16.69 -8.48
C MET A 70 1.50 16.95 -9.26
N GLU A 71 2.25 17.96 -8.82
CA GLU A 71 3.59 18.21 -9.33
C GLU A 71 4.56 17.13 -8.81
N MET A 72 5.22 16.45 -9.75
CA MET A 72 6.25 15.47 -9.46
C MET A 72 7.63 16.09 -9.60
N ARG A 73 8.56 15.67 -8.73
CA ARG A 73 9.98 16.03 -8.81
C ARG A 73 10.73 14.92 -9.55
N PRO A 74 11.78 15.24 -10.32
CA PRO A 74 12.52 14.22 -11.08
C PRO A 74 13.14 13.11 -10.21
N ASP A 75 13.40 13.40 -8.94
CA ASP A 75 14.01 12.49 -7.97
C ASP A 75 12.99 11.81 -7.04
N ASP A 76 11.69 11.99 -7.27
CA ASP A 76 10.67 11.23 -6.56
C ASP A 76 10.79 9.73 -6.87
N ILE A 77 10.31 8.91 -5.93
CA ILE A 77 10.11 7.48 -6.12
C ILE A 77 8.66 7.18 -5.80
N LEU A 78 7.97 6.54 -6.74
CA LEU A 78 6.57 6.18 -6.57
C LEU A 78 6.41 4.66 -6.50
N ILE A 79 5.76 4.16 -5.45
CA ILE A 79 5.35 2.75 -5.35
C ILE A 79 3.84 2.66 -5.52
N CYS A 80 3.40 1.91 -6.52
CA CYS A 80 2.00 1.68 -6.82
C CYS A 80 1.64 0.23 -6.60
N SER A 81 0.49 -0.04 -6.01
CA SER A 81 0.04 -1.42 -5.80
C SER A 81 -1.47 -1.49 -5.61
N TYR A 82 -2.13 -2.56 -6.06
CA TYR A 82 -3.45 -2.86 -5.50
C TYR A 82 -3.29 -3.23 -4.02
N PRO A 83 -4.25 -2.91 -3.12
CA PRO A 83 -4.13 -3.27 -1.72
C PRO A 83 -3.72 -4.72 -1.52
N LYS A 84 -2.85 -4.96 -0.53
CA LYS A 84 -2.39 -6.29 -0.11
C LYS A 84 -1.44 -7.02 -1.07
N SER A 85 -0.86 -6.29 -2.03
CA SER A 85 0.18 -6.79 -2.95
C SER A 85 1.61 -6.61 -2.42
N GLY A 86 1.79 -6.50 -1.10
CA GLY A 86 3.13 -6.44 -0.47
C GLY A 86 3.72 -5.04 -0.25
N LEU A 87 2.90 -3.97 -0.28
CA LEU A 87 3.37 -2.58 -0.14
C LEU A 87 4.34 -2.36 1.03
N HIS A 88 3.94 -2.71 2.27
CA HIS A 88 4.80 -2.49 3.46
C HIS A 88 6.17 -3.15 3.34
N TRP A 89 6.23 -4.35 2.75
CA TRP A 89 7.46 -5.11 2.61
C TRP A 89 8.44 -4.43 1.66
N GLN A 90 7.96 -4.09 0.46
CA GLN A 90 8.83 -3.48 -0.56
C GLN A 90 9.09 -2.00 -0.30
N GLN A 91 8.15 -1.30 0.34
CA GLN A 91 8.38 0.08 0.77
C GLN A 91 9.55 0.17 1.76
N GLU A 92 9.64 -0.77 2.71
CA GLU A 92 10.78 -0.83 3.63
C GLU A 92 12.10 -1.09 2.89
N MET A 93 12.12 -2.08 1.99
CA MET A 93 13.30 -2.39 1.18
C MET A 93 13.78 -1.20 0.35
N VAL A 94 12.85 -0.50 -0.31
CA VAL A 94 13.16 0.69 -1.12
C VAL A 94 13.69 1.81 -0.24
N HIS A 95 13.10 2.03 0.93
CA HIS A 95 13.59 3.04 1.86
C HIS A 95 15.02 2.72 2.34
N MET A 96 15.26 1.48 2.77
CA MET A 96 16.58 1.00 3.19
C MET A 96 17.64 1.15 2.09
N LEU A 97 17.31 0.79 0.85
CA LEU A 97 18.21 0.93 -0.30
C LEU A 97 18.59 2.39 -0.55
N MET A 98 17.62 3.30 -0.47
CA MET A 98 17.85 4.72 -0.71
C MET A 98 18.63 5.39 0.42
N GLN A 99 18.38 4.98 1.67
CA GLN A 99 19.15 5.43 2.84
C GLN A 99 20.47 4.69 3.02
N LYS A 100 20.74 3.66 2.20
CA LYS A 100 21.92 2.79 2.27
C LYS A 100 22.14 2.20 3.66
N THR A 101 21.06 1.73 4.29
CA THR A 101 21.03 1.15 5.63
C THR A 101 20.31 -0.20 5.61
N SER A 102 20.52 -1.02 6.64
CA SER A 102 19.74 -2.25 6.90
C SER A 102 18.89 -2.16 8.17
N GLU A 103 18.74 -0.95 8.73
CA GLU A 103 17.92 -0.71 9.92
C GLU A 103 16.46 -0.49 9.52
N ILE A 104 15.53 -1.19 10.20
CA ILE A 104 14.08 -1.02 9.98
C ILE A 104 13.68 0.38 10.42
N THR A 105 13.04 1.09 9.52
CA THR A 105 12.63 2.47 9.69
C THR A 105 11.35 2.55 10.50
N SER A 106 11.42 3.32 11.58
CA SER A 106 10.30 3.51 12.49
C SER A 106 9.35 4.58 11.96
N GLY A 107 8.43 4.19 11.07
CA GLY A 107 7.16 4.91 10.91
C GLY A 107 7.09 6.05 9.89
N GLU A 108 8.11 6.29 9.06
CA GLU A 108 8.04 7.30 8.00
C GLU A 108 7.17 6.89 6.80
N THR A 109 6.77 5.62 6.73
CA THR A 109 6.10 5.03 5.56
C THR A 109 4.73 5.64 5.26
N SER A 110 3.99 6.12 6.27
CA SER A 110 2.68 6.76 6.07
C SER A 110 2.76 8.18 5.54
N MET A 111 3.92 8.84 5.65
CA MET A 111 4.09 10.23 5.21
C MET A 111 4.03 10.38 3.69
N GLY A 112 4.27 9.30 2.96
CA GLY A 112 4.25 9.26 1.50
C GLY A 112 2.92 8.86 0.87
N PHE A 113 1.87 8.56 1.65
CA PHE A 113 0.69 7.90 1.12
C PHE A 113 -0.28 8.88 0.45
N LEU A 114 -0.26 8.91 -0.89
CA LEU A 114 -1.07 9.83 -1.72
C LEU A 114 -2.58 9.70 -1.45
N ASP A 115 -3.01 8.52 -1.03
CA ASP A 115 -4.41 8.16 -0.77
C ASP A 115 -4.94 8.80 0.53
N MET A 116 -4.06 9.26 1.42
CA MET A 116 -4.43 9.76 2.74
C MET A 116 -4.07 11.22 2.96
N MET A 117 -2.96 11.70 2.39
CA MET A 117 -2.47 13.04 2.74
C MET A 117 -2.91 14.11 1.73
N PRO A 118 -3.23 15.33 2.18
CA PRO A 118 -3.57 16.43 1.28
C PRO A 118 -2.33 16.88 0.49
N GLN A 119 -2.54 17.47 -0.69
CA GLN A 119 -1.46 17.93 -1.58
C GLN A 119 -0.44 18.88 -0.92
N ALA A 120 -0.88 19.71 0.02
CA ALA A 120 0.00 20.63 0.75
C ALA A 120 1.09 19.89 1.55
N HIS A 121 0.78 18.69 2.05
CA HIS A 121 1.73 17.83 2.78
C HIS A 121 2.93 17.47 1.89
N PHE A 122 2.68 16.97 0.69
CA PHE A 122 3.74 16.53 -0.23
C PHE A 122 4.59 17.67 -0.77
N LYS A 123 4.07 18.90 -0.79
CA LYS A 123 4.86 20.09 -1.15
C LYS A 123 5.91 20.43 -0.09
N ALA A 124 5.60 20.17 1.19
CA ALA A 124 6.48 20.45 2.31
C ALA A 124 7.57 19.40 2.53
N LEU A 125 7.40 18.18 2.00
CA LEU A 125 8.40 17.12 2.16
C LEU A 125 9.72 17.45 1.43
N PRO A 126 10.88 17.14 2.03
CA PRO A 126 12.17 17.26 1.35
C PRO A 126 12.28 16.26 0.20
N SER A 127 13.20 16.54 -0.72
CA SER A 127 13.57 15.62 -1.81
C SER A 127 14.70 14.68 -1.36
N PRO A 128 14.75 13.43 -1.87
CA PRO A 128 13.74 12.78 -2.70
C PRO A 128 12.49 12.40 -1.89
N ARG A 129 11.30 12.46 -2.51
CA ARG A 129 10.06 12.03 -1.84
C ARG A 129 9.81 10.55 -2.13
N PHE A 130 9.50 9.82 -1.07
CA PHE A 130 8.98 8.45 -1.16
C PHE A 130 7.47 8.51 -1.15
N LEU A 131 6.86 8.24 -2.30
CA LEU A 131 5.43 8.33 -2.49
C LEU A 131 4.86 6.94 -2.72
N VAL A 132 3.70 6.67 -2.15
CA VAL A 132 3.01 5.38 -2.32
C VAL A 132 1.54 5.61 -2.62
N THR A 133 0.93 4.72 -3.41
CA THR A 133 -0.49 4.80 -3.71
C THR A 133 -1.14 3.45 -4.05
N HIS A 134 -2.42 3.31 -3.70
CA HIS A 134 -3.28 2.24 -4.19
C HIS A 134 -4.20 2.66 -5.33
N MET A 135 -4.16 3.93 -5.72
CA MET A 135 -5.03 4.45 -6.78
C MET A 135 -4.77 3.73 -8.11
N PRO A 136 -5.82 3.51 -8.92
CA PRO A 136 -5.67 2.99 -10.27
C PRO A 136 -4.75 3.85 -11.15
N TYR A 137 -4.17 3.23 -12.18
CA TYR A 137 -3.18 3.85 -13.07
C TYR A 137 -3.61 5.24 -13.59
N ARG A 138 -4.88 5.42 -13.98
CA ARG A 138 -5.44 6.69 -14.47
C ARG A 138 -5.41 7.84 -13.46
N TYR A 139 -5.20 7.56 -12.17
CA TYR A 139 -5.09 8.55 -11.11
C TYR A 139 -3.67 8.76 -10.59
N VAL A 140 -2.71 7.92 -10.99
CA VAL A 140 -1.27 8.17 -10.75
C VAL A 140 -0.90 9.55 -11.28
N PRO A 141 -0.07 10.38 -10.61
CA PRO A 141 0.27 11.72 -11.09
C PRO A 141 0.73 11.74 -12.56
N LYS A 142 0.13 12.57 -13.41
CA LYS A 142 0.50 12.67 -14.84
C LYS A 142 1.98 12.92 -15.04
N GLN A 143 2.52 13.83 -14.23
CA GLN A 143 3.92 14.21 -14.28
C GLN A 143 4.88 13.07 -13.91
N ALA A 144 4.41 11.98 -13.27
CA ALA A 144 5.26 10.82 -13.02
C ALA A 144 5.70 10.18 -14.35
N PHE A 145 4.77 10.13 -15.32
CA PHE A 145 5.04 9.64 -16.66
C PHE A 145 5.78 10.69 -17.51
N GLU A 146 5.30 11.94 -17.51
CA GLU A 146 5.87 13.01 -18.35
C GLU A 146 7.33 13.35 -17.98
N LYS A 147 7.71 13.20 -16.69
CA LYS A 147 9.05 13.48 -16.19
C LYS A 147 9.89 12.21 -15.97
N ASN A 148 9.41 11.04 -16.40
CA ASN A 148 10.10 9.76 -16.23
C ASN A 148 10.55 9.49 -14.77
N VAL A 149 9.66 9.76 -13.82
CA VAL A 149 9.87 9.42 -12.41
C VAL A 149 9.95 7.89 -12.28
N LYS A 150 10.81 7.39 -11.40
CA LYS A 150 10.91 5.95 -11.12
C LYS A 150 9.63 5.45 -10.45
N ILE A 151 8.98 4.48 -11.08
CA ILE A 151 7.77 3.85 -10.56
C ILE A 151 8.04 2.37 -10.28
N ILE A 152 7.66 1.89 -9.11
CA ILE A 152 7.66 0.48 -8.73
C ILE A 152 6.20 0.03 -8.67
N HIS A 153 5.77 -0.82 -9.60
CA HIS A 153 4.43 -1.40 -9.61
C HIS A 153 4.45 -2.78 -8.97
N LEU A 154 3.73 -2.95 -7.86
CA LEU A 154 3.67 -4.21 -7.12
C LEU A 154 2.49 -5.04 -7.57
N GLU A 155 2.77 -6.30 -7.87
CA GLU A 155 1.78 -7.29 -8.28
C GLU A 155 1.85 -8.51 -7.37
N ARG A 156 0.72 -9.18 -7.19
CA ARG A 156 0.60 -10.41 -6.41
C ARG A 156 -0.51 -11.24 -7.02
N ASN A 157 -0.40 -12.57 -6.92
CA ASN A 157 -1.43 -13.46 -7.41
C ASN A 157 -2.82 -13.08 -6.83
N PRO A 158 -3.86 -12.92 -7.66
CA PRO A 158 -5.12 -12.35 -7.18
C PRO A 158 -5.85 -13.19 -6.12
N LYS A 159 -5.65 -14.52 -6.08
CA LYS A 159 -6.27 -15.40 -5.06
C LYS A 159 -5.76 -15.04 -3.66
N ASP A 160 -4.45 -14.89 -3.48
CA ASP A 160 -3.89 -14.45 -2.18
C ASP A 160 -4.19 -12.98 -1.86
N VAL A 161 -4.35 -12.13 -2.88
CA VAL A 161 -4.81 -10.75 -2.68
C VAL A 161 -6.21 -10.75 -2.06
N PHE A 162 -7.17 -11.50 -2.60
CA PHE A 162 -8.53 -11.59 -2.03
C PHE A 162 -8.52 -12.08 -0.59
N VAL A 163 -7.79 -13.17 -0.29
CA VAL A 163 -7.64 -13.67 1.09
C VAL A 163 -7.03 -12.62 2.01
N SER A 164 -5.95 -11.98 1.57
CA SER A 164 -5.27 -10.98 2.39
C SER A 164 -6.11 -9.72 2.58
N PHE A 165 -6.97 -9.38 1.63
CA PHE A 165 -7.82 -8.19 1.71
C PHE A 165 -9.00 -8.45 2.63
N TYR A 166 -9.67 -9.58 2.47
CA TYR A 166 -10.72 -10.02 3.40
C TYR A 166 -10.23 -10.02 4.85
N ASN A 167 -9.11 -10.69 5.12
CA ASN A 167 -8.54 -10.76 6.48
C ASN A 167 -8.06 -9.41 7.03
N HIS A 168 -7.75 -8.46 6.15
CA HIS A 168 -7.42 -7.12 6.59
C HIS A 168 -8.69 -6.37 6.96
N MET A 169 -9.73 -6.45 6.13
CA MET A 169 -11.00 -5.75 6.30
C MET A 169 -11.82 -6.30 7.47
N ASN A 170 -11.95 -7.62 7.60
CA ASN A 170 -12.78 -8.23 8.64
C ASN A 170 -12.25 -7.97 10.06
N LYS A 171 -10.96 -7.60 10.21
CA LYS A 171 -10.31 -7.25 11.48
C LYS A 171 -10.39 -5.75 11.83
N ASN A 172 -10.76 -4.88 10.89
CA ASN A 172 -10.98 -3.47 11.23
C ASN A 172 -12.22 -3.30 12.11
N VAL A 173 -12.31 -2.16 12.78
CA VAL A 173 -13.56 -1.65 13.36
C VAL A 173 -14.29 -0.75 12.35
N PRO A 174 -15.60 -0.50 12.52
CA PRO A 174 -16.31 0.48 11.70
C PRO A 174 -15.61 1.84 11.68
N PRO A 175 -15.56 2.56 10.54
CA PRO A 175 -16.28 2.29 9.28
C PRO A 175 -15.51 1.44 8.26
N LEU A 176 -14.38 0.84 8.63
CA LEU A 176 -13.47 0.15 7.70
C LEU A 176 -13.67 -1.37 7.66
N ASP A 177 -14.59 -1.90 8.47
CA ASP A 177 -14.79 -3.32 8.59
C ASP A 177 -15.66 -3.90 7.47
N TYR A 178 -15.43 -5.18 7.19
CA TYR A 178 -16.33 -5.98 6.36
C TYR A 178 -16.89 -7.10 7.23
N ALA A 179 -18.21 -7.15 7.34
CA ALA A 179 -18.92 -8.07 8.25
C ALA A 179 -19.26 -9.43 7.63
N GLY A 180 -19.22 -9.53 6.30
CA GLY A 180 -19.57 -10.75 5.58
C GLY A 180 -18.52 -11.86 5.69
N THR A 181 -18.84 -13.04 5.15
CA THR A 181 -17.90 -14.17 5.07
C THR A 181 -16.86 -13.97 3.96
N PHE A 182 -15.81 -14.79 3.95
CA PHE A 182 -14.85 -14.79 2.84
C PHE A 182 -15.51 -15.10 1.50
N GLU A 183 -16.43 -16.06 1.46
CA GLU A 183 -17.16 -16.42 0.25
C GLU A 183 -17.96 -15.23 -0.30
N GLN A 184 -18.65 -14.49 0.57
CA GLN A 184 -19.36 -13.28 0.16
C GLN A 184 -18.40 -12.21 -0.35
N PHE A 185 -17.27 -12.02 0.32
CA PHE A 185 -16.23 -11.07 -0.10
C PHE A 185 -15.62 -11.45 -1.46
N PHE A 186 -15.40 -12.75 -1.71
CA PHE A 186 -14.91 -13.28 -2.97
C PHE A 186 -15.85 -12.91 -4.12
N TYR A 187 -17.13 -13.23 -3.99
CA TYR A 187 -18.12 -12.93 -5.04
C TYR A 187 -18.30 -11.44 -5.26
N LEU A 188 -18.28 -10.62 -4.20
CA LEU A 188 -18.25 -9.17 -4.32
C LEU A 188 -17.06 -8.69 -5.19
N ASN A 189 -15.86 -9.19 -4.91
CA ASN A 189 -14.65 -8.77 -5.64
C ASN A 189 -14.66 -9.24 -7.10
N ILE A 190 -15.13 -10.45 -7.39
CA ILE A 190 -15.19 -10.98 -8.77
C ILE A 190 -16.25 -10.29 -9.62
N GLU A 191 -17.39 -9.91 -9.03
CA GLU A 191 -18.54 -9.37 -9.77
C GLU A 191 -18.49 -7.85 -9.94
N VAL A 192 -17.97 -7.14 -8.93
CA VAL A 192 -18.01 -5.66 -8.87
C VAL A 192 -16.64 -5.05 -8.56
N GLY A 193 -15.82 -5.74 -7.77
CA GLY A 193 -14.63 -5.17 -7.14
C GLY A 193 -14.93 -4.59 -5.75
N TYR A 194 -13.89 -4.06 -5.10
CA TYR A 194 -14.00 -3.49 -3.75
C TYR A 194 -13.34 -2.11 -3.70
N TYR A 195 -12.63 -1.77 -2.62
CA TYR A 195 -11.87 -0.53 -2.61
C TYR A 195 -10.77 -0.55 -3.69
N TYR A 196 -10.63 0.59 -4.38
CA TYR A 196 -9.80 0.81 -5.58
C TYR A 196 -10.27 0.11 -6.85
N GLY A 197 -11.50 -0.43 -6.83
CA GLY A 197 -12.17 -1.01 -7.98
C GLY A 197 -11.93 -2.52 -8.08
N ASP A 198 -12.08 -3.04 -9.29
CA ASP A 198 -11.81 -4.44 -9.59
C ASP A 198 -10.30 -4.68 -9.82
N LEU A 199 -9.78 -5.77 -9.25
CA LEU A 199 -8.36 -6.09 -9.30
C LEU A 199 -7.87 -6.48 -10.72
N PHE A 200 -8.67 -7.17 -11.51
CA PHE A 200 -8.28 -7.54 -12.88
C PHE A 200 -8.23 -6.31 -13.77
N ASP A 201 -9.21 -5.41 -13.64
CA ASP A 201 -9.21 -4.13 -14.35
C ASP A 201 -8.01 -3.28 -13.92
N TYR A 202 -7.71 -3.22 -12.61
CA TYR A 202 -6.51 -2.54 -12.10
C TYR A 202 -5.22 -3.05 -12.76
N LEU A 203 -5.03 -4.37 -12.81
CA LEU A 203 -3.83 -4.99 -13.37
C LEU A 203 -3.72 -4.78 -14.89
N MET A 204 -4.83 -4.93 -15.62
CA MET A 204 -4.87 -4.67 -17.06
C MET A 204 -4.65 -3.19 -17.39
N GLU A 205 -5.17 -2.28 -16.58
CA GLU A 205 -4.95 -0.84 -16.71
C GLU A 205 -3.47 -0.49 -16.53
N TRP A 206 -2.80 -1.10 -15.55
CA TRP A 206 -1.35 -0.95 -15.38
C TRP A 206 -0.53 -1.54 -16.52
N GLN A 207 -0.92 -2.71 -17.06
CA GLN A 207 -0.23 -3.30 -18.21
C GLN A 207 -0.33 -2.39 -19.44
N THR A 208 -1.55 -2.02 -19.81
CA THR A 208 -1.81 -1.15 -20.98
C THR A 208 -1.19 0.24 -20.81
N GLY A 209 -1.27 0.79 -19.60
CA GLY A 209 -0.64 2.07 -19.24
C GLY A 209 0.89 2.04 -19.39
N LYS A 210 1.54 0.97 -18.92
CA LYS A 210 2.98 0.75 -19.10
C LYS A 210 3.36 0.62 -20.57
N GLU A 211 2.59 -0.13 -21.36
CA GLU A 211 2.83 -0.28 -22.80
C GLU A 211 2.66 1.03 -23.57
N ALA A 212 1.76 1.91 -23.12
CA ALA A 212 1.57 3.24 -23.70
C ALA A 212 2.67 4.24 -23.31
N HIS A 213 3.51 3.94 -22.31
CA HIS A 213 4.60 4.81 -21.85
C HIS A 213 5.91 4.01 -21.75
N PRO A 214 6.45 3.50 -22.88
CA PRO A 214 7.60 2.61 -22.87
C PRO A 214 8.89 3.27 -22.34
N ASP A 215 8.97 4.60 -22.39
CA ASP A 215 10.12 5.37 -21.90
C ASP A 215 10.07 5.66 -20.40
N CYS A 216 8.91 5.44 -19.75
CA CYS A 216 8.76 5.66 -18.32
C CYS A 216 9.46 4.50 -17.55
N PRO A 217 10.36 4.80 -16.60
CA PRO A 217 11.05 3.76 -15.84
C PRO A 217 10.09 3.12 -14.84
N ILE A 218 9.45 2.01 -15.25
CA ILE A 218 8.52 1.23 -14.44
C ILE A 218 9.13 -0.15 -14.14
N PHE A 219 9.40 -0.43 -12.87
CA PHE A 219 9.78 -1.76 -12.39
C PHE A 219 8.55 -2.52 -11.89
N THR A 220 8.18 -3.59 -12.58
CA THR A 220 7.14 -4.52 -12.10
C THR A 220 7.75 -5.50 -11.11
N SER A 221 7.30 -5.46 -9.86
CA SER A 221 7.76 -6.33 -8.78
C SER A 221 6.67 -7.32 -8.39
N VAL A 222 6.86 -8.59 -8.74
CA VAL A 222 5.91 -9.67 -8.46
C VAL A 222 6.22 -10.26 -7.09
N TYR A 223 5.25 -10.24 -6.18
CA TYR A 223 5.38 -10.69 -4.80
C TYR A 223 5.92 -12.12 -4.70
N GLU A 224 5.44 -13.00 -5.58
CA GLU A 224 5.84 -14.41 -5.63
C GLU A 224 7.32 -14.57 -6.01
N ASP A 225 7.80 -13.79 -6.97
CA ASP A 225 9.21 -13.82 -7.40
C ASP A 225 10.12 -13.27 -6.31
N MET A 226 9.69 -12.20 -5.64
CA MET A 226 10.37 -11.64 -4.47
C MET A 226 10.42 -12.64 -3.30
N LYS A 227 9.40 -13.49 -3.13
CA LYS A 227 9.40 -14.54 -2.10
C LYS A 227 10.31 -15.71 -2.48
N LEU A 228 10.40 -16.05 -3.77
CA LEU A 228 11.21 -17.15 -4.27
C LEU A 228 12.72 -16.83 -4.25
N ASP A 229 13.10 -15.61 -4.63
CA ASP A 229 14.47 -15.12 -4.59
C ASP A 229 14.53 -13.70 -3.98
N PRO A 230 14.46 -13.58 -2.64
CA PRO A 230 14.45 -12.29 -1.96
C PRO A 230 15.71 -11.45 -2.22
N ILE A 231 16.89 -12.08 -2.23
CA ILE A 231 18.17 -11.40 -2.44
C ILE A 231 18.25 -10.87 -3.87
N GLY A 232 17.98 -11.72 -4.87
CA GLY A 232 17.96 -11.28 -6.27
C GLY A 232 16.90 -10.21 -6.52
N GLY A 233 15.76 -10.29 -5.84
CA GLY A 233 14.73 -9.25 -5.83
C GLY A 233 15.24 -7.89 -5.35
N VAL A 234 15.89 -7.85 -4.18
CA VAL A 234 16.49 -6.62 -3.64
C VAL A 234 17.62 -6.09 -4.54
N LYS A 235 18.46 -6.96 -5.12
CA LYS A 235 19.50 -6.56 -6.08
C LYS A 235 18.93 -5.94 -7.36
N LYS A 236 17.82 -6.46 -7.88
CA LYS A 236 17.09 -5.87 -9.01
C LYS A 236 16.51 -4.49 -8.66
N LEU A 237 15.91 -4.35 -7.46
CA LEU A 237 15.46 -3.05 -6.96
C LEU A 237 16.61 -2.05 -6.82
N ASN A 238 17.76 -2.46 -6.26
CA ASN A 238 18.97 -1.65 -6.17
C ASN A 238 19.43 -1.15 -7.55
N THR A 239 19.46 -2.03 -8.54
CA THR A 239 19.84 -1.67 -9.92
C THR A 239 18.86 -0.69 -10.54
N PHE A 240 17.54 -0.93 -10.41
CA PHE A 240 16.51 -0.05 -10.93
C PHE A 240 16.55 1.34 -10.28
N LEU A 241 16.71 1.37 -8.95
CA LEU A 241 16.82 2.62 -8.19
C LEU A 241 18.15 3.32 -8.40
N GLY A 242 19.19 2.60 -8.84
CA GLY A 242 20.53 3.14 -9.05
C GLY A 242 21.19 3.61 -7.76
N THR A 243 20.90 2.97 -6.62
CA THR A 243 21.46 3.41 -5.32
C THR A 243 22.94 3.04 -5.16
N GLY A 244 23.39 2.01 -5.88
CA GLY A 244 24.76 1.53 -5.84
C GLY A 244 25.11 0.87 -4.50
N CYS A 245 24.12 0.30 -3.81
CA CYS A 245 24.35 -0.54 -2.64
C CYS A 245 25.17 -1.76 -3.03
N SER A 246 26.03 -2.23 -2.12
CA SER A 246 26.79 -3.46 -2.34
C SER A 246 25.89 -4.70 -2.23
N ASP A 247 26.39 -5.84 -2.72
CA ASP A 247 25.68 -7.11 -2.61
C ASP A 247 25.48 -7.51 -1.14
N GLU A 248 26.47 -7.26 -0.29
CA GLU A 248 26.40 -7.52 1.14
C GLU A 248 25.30 -6.69 1.82
N LEU A 249 25.17 -5.41 1.46
CA LEU A 249 24.10 -4.57 1.98
C LEU A 249 22.72 -5.04 1.47
N CYS A 250 22.61 -5.48 0.22
CA CYS A 250 21.36 -6.04 -0.31
C CYS A 250 20.93 -7.31 0.48
N GLU A 251 21.89 -8.16 0.85
CA GLU A 251 21.64 -9.34 1.68
C GLU A 251 21.22 -8.96 3.11
N GLN A 252 21.86 -7.95 3.71
CA GLN A 252 21.49 -7.43 5.03
C GLN A 252 20.07 -6.84 5.03
N ILE A 253 19.72 -6.04 4.02
CA ILE A 253 18.37 -5.49 3.82
C ILE A 253 17.35 -6.61 3.69
N THR A 254 17.66 -7.64 2.90
CA THR A 254 16.80 -8.81 2.71
C THR A 254 16.51 -9.50 4.05
N LEU A 255 17.55 -9.71 4.87
CA LEU A 255 17.40 -10.32 6.19
C LEU A 255 16.60 -9.42 7.16
N ALA A 256 16.84 -8.11 7.15
CA ALA A 256 16.10 -7.14 7.96
C ALA A 256 14.62 -7.08 7.59
N CYS A 257 14.30 -7.17 6.30
CA CYS A 257 12.94 -7.19 5.76
C CYS A 257 12.31 -8.60 5.76
N SER A 258 12.85 -9.56 6.50
CA SER A 258 12.18 -10.85 6.69
C SER A 258 10.84 -10.66 7.42
N PHE A 259 9.85 -11.51 7.10
CA PHE A 259 8.49 -11.38 7.60
C PHE A 259 8.44 -11.29 9.15
N ASP A 260 9.16 -12.18 9.84
CA ASP A 260 9.16 -12.24 11.29
C ASP A 260 9.77 -10.98 11.92
N LYS A 261 10.89 -10.47 11.37
CA LYS A 261 11.52 -9.24 11.88
C LYS A 261 10.64 -8.01 11.67
N MET A 262 10.03 -7.88 10.50
CA MET A 262 9.13 -6.76 10.22
C MET A 262 7.87 -6.81 11.09
N LYS A 263 7.32 -8.02 11.29
CA LYS A 263 6.19 -8.25 12.19
C LYS A 263 6.53 -7.86 13.63
N GLU A 264 7.63 -8.39 14.16
CA GLU A 264 8.10 -8.10 15.51
C GLU A 264 8.35 -6.59 15.70
N HIS A 265 9.02 -5.96 14.73
CA HIS A 265 9.25 -4.51 14.76
C HIS A 265 7.92 -3.74 14.81
N LYS A 266 6.96 -4.07 13.93
CA LYS A 266 5.68 -3.37 13.89
C LYS A 266 4.86 -3.57 15.16
N GLU A 267 4.87 -4.76 15.75
CA GLU A 267 4.19 -5.03 17.03
C GLU A 267 4.77 -4.18 18.17
N LYS A 268 6.08 -3.88 18.14
CA LYS A 268 6.75 -3.03 19.14
C LYS A 268 6.56 -1.53 18.90
N THR A 269 6.40 -1.10 17.64
CA THR A 269 6.37 0.33 17.26
C THR A 269 4.99 0.85 16.88
N ALA A 270 3.96 -0.01 16.83
CA ALA A 270 2.60 0.40 16.51
C ALA A 270 2.04 1.41 17.53
N GLN A 271 1.54 2.54 17.02
CA GLN A 271 0.93 3.57 17.84
C GLN A 271 -0.41 3.07 18.40
N PRO A 272 -0.76 3.38 19.66
CA PRO A 272 -2.00 2.93 20.29
C PRO A 272 -3.27 3.28 19.49
N GLU A 273 -3.30 4.46 18.86
CA GLU A 273 -4.42 4.95 18.05
C GLU A 273 -4.63 4.06 16.82
N MET A 274 -3.52 3.63 16.19
CA MET A 274 -3.56 2.71 15.06
C MET A 274 -4.06 1.33 15.48
N VAL A 275 -3.60 0.84 16.64
CA VAL A 275 -4.02 -0.46 17.17
C VAL A 275 -5.51 -0.46 17.52
N ALA A 276 -6.05 0.67 17.98
CA ALA A 276 -7.47 0.83 18.31
C ALA A 276 -8.41 0.73 17.09
N MET A 277 -7.88 0.85 15.87
CA MET A 277 -8.65 0.68 14.63
C MET A 277 -8.98 -0.78 14.31
N PHE A 278 -8.53 -1.74 15.11
CA PHE A 278 -8.71 -3.18 14.87
C PHE A 278 -9.42 -3.89 16.03
N LYS A 279 -10.33 -4.81 15.70
CA LYS A 279 -11.17 -5.57 16.65
C LYS A 279 -10.36 -6.26 17.75
N ASP A 280 -9.24 -6.88 17.37
CA ASP A 280 -8.40 -7.66 18.29
C ASP A 280 -7.35 -6.79 19.03
N LYS A 281 -7.34 -5.47 18.81
CA LYS A 281 -6.28 -4.57 19.26
C LYS A 281 -4.88 -5.08 18.88
N LYS A 282 -4.75 -5.57 17.64
CA LYS A 282 -3.50 -6.05 17.03
C LYS A 282 -3.44 -5.60 15.58
N ILE A 283 -2.26 -5.19 15.12
CA ILE A 283 -2.05 -4.77 13.74
C ILE A 283 -2.13 -5.99 12.80
N PRO A 284 -3.07 -6.04 11.83
CA PRO A 284 -3.28 -7.22 10.99
C PRO A 284 -2.37 -7.25 9.75
N PHE A 285 -1.41 -6.34 9.64
CA PHE A 285 -0.61 -6.16 8.42
C PHE A 285 0.28 -7.35 8.10
N TYR A 286 0.85 -7.97 9.14
CA TYR A 286 1.71 -9.15 9.04
C TYR A 286 0.95 -10.39 9.50
N ARG A 287 0.20 -11.00 8.58
CA ARG A 287 -0.66 -12.16 8.88
C ARG A 287 0.03 -13.51 8.69
N LYS A 288 0.41 -13.82 7.44
CA LYS A 288 1.16 -15.04 7.08
C LYS A 288 2.39 -14.73 6.22
N GLY A 289 2.24 -13.82 5.25
CA GLY A 289 3.38 -13.38 4.43
C GLY A 289 3.89 -14.45 3.45
N ASP A 290 3.03 -15.39 3.08
CA ASP A 290 3.35 -16.51 2.19
C ASP A 290 2.53 -16.48 0.89
N VAL A 291 2.93 -17.36 -0.04
CA VAL A 291 2.25 -17.63 -1.30
C VAL A 291 1.48 -18.94 -1.17
N GLY A 292 0.20 -18.93 -1.56
CA GLY A 292 -0.64 -20.13 -1.56
C GLY A 292 -1.61 -20.26 -0.40
N ASP A 293 -1.75 -19.22 0.44
CA ASP A 293 -2.69 -19.27 1.54
C ASP A 293 -4.16 -19.28 1.07
N TRP A 294 -4.41 -18.86 -0.17
CA TRP A 294 -5.71 -18.99 -0.81
C TRP A 294 -6.31 -20.40 -0.73
N LYS A 295 -5.49 -21.46 -0.72
CA LYS A 295 -5.95 -22.85 -0.57
C LYS A 295 -6.69 -23.12 0.74
N ASN A 296 -6.47 -22.30 1.77
CA ASN A 296 -7.16 -22.42 3.06
C ASN A 296 -8.52 -21.70 3.10
N TYR A 297 -8.91 -21.00 2.03
CA TYR A 297 -10.10 -20.16 1.98
C TYR A 297 -11.01 -20.48 0.80
N PHE A 298 -10.43 -20.82 -0.35
CA PHE A 298 -11.18 -21.17 -1.54
C PHE A 298 -11.75 -22.58 -1.40
N ASN A 299 -13.03 -22.73 -1.71
CA ASN A 299 -13.66 -24.00 -2.03
C ASN A 299 -13.62 -24.21 -3.54
N ASP A 300 -13.98 -25.41 -3.99
CA ASP A 300 -13.90 -25.78 -5.41
C ASP A 300 -14.72 -24.85 -6.30
N ALA A 301 -15.94 -24.47 -5.88
CA ALA A 301 -16.80 -23.58 -6.65
C ALA A 301 -16.21 -22.17 -6.83
N MET A 302 -15.63 -21.59 -5.77
CA MET A 302 -14.92 -20.31 -5.86
C MET A 302 -13.67 -20.41 -6.73
N ASN A 303 -12.95 -21.53 -6.66
CA ASN A 303 -11.77 -21.75 -7.48
C ASN A 303 -12.13 -21.85 -8.97
N ASP A 304 -13.18 -22.60 -9.31
CA ASP A 304 -13.67 -22.77 -10.67
C ASP A 304 -14.18 -21.45 -11.27
N GLU A 305 -14.96 -20.67 -10.49
CA GLU A 305 -15.44 -19.36 -10.94
C GLU A 305 -14.28 -18.38 -11.12
N TYR A 306 -13.29 -18.40 -10.22
CA TYR A 306 -12.08 -17.62 -10.39
C TYR A 306 -11.33 -18.00 -11.67
N ASP A 307 -11.05 -19.28 -11.90
CA ASP A 307 -10.23 -19.72 -13.03
C ASP A 307 -10.93 -19.39 -14.35
N LYS A 308 -12.27 -19.49 -14.39
CA LYS A 308 -13.11 -19.04 -15.50
C LYS A 308 -12.98 -17.54 -15.75
N GLU A 309 -13.17 -16.70 -14.73
CA GLU A 309 -13.12 -15.23 -14.90
C GLU A 309 -11.69 -14.74 -15.18
N TYR A 310 -10.68 -15.33 -14.56
CA TYR A 310 -9.28 -15.03 -14.82
C TYR A 310 -8.93 -15.35 -16.28
N LYS A 311 -9.30 -16.54 -16.79
CA LYS A 311 -9.08 -16.89 -18.20
C LYS A 311 -9.80 -15.95 -19.15
N ARG A 312 -11.01 -15.51 -18.81
CA ARG A 312 -11.83 -14.62 -19.66
C ARG A 312 -11.29 -13.18 -19.70
N ARG A 313 -10.84 -12.66 -18.55
CA ARG A 313 -10.50 -11.22 -18.39
C ARG A 313 -9.01 -10.94 -18.49
N MET A 314 -8.16 -11.93 -18.19
CA MET A 314 -6.71 -11.80 -18.10
C MET A 314 -5.99 -12.60 -19.20
N SER A 315 -6.67 -12.97 -20.30
CA SER A 315 -6.08 -13.77 -21.39
C SER A 315 -4.86 -13.13 -22.02
N ASP A 316 -4.84 -11.79 -22.08
CA ASP A 316 -3.74 -11.01 -22.67
C ASP A 316 -2.79 -10.46 -21.60
N TYR A 317 -3.00 -10.82 -20.33
CA TYR A 317 -2.15 -10.37 -19.25
C TYR A 317 -0.80 -11.11 -19.27
N LYS A 318 0.28 -10.34 -19.16
CA LYS A 318 1.64 -10.82 -19.41
C LYS A 318 2.34 -11.39 -18.17
N THR A 319 1.96 -10.95 -16.97
CA THR A 319 2.57 -11.48 -15.75
C THR A 319 2.03 -12.87 -15.46
N VAL A 320 2.92 -13.84 -15.33
CA VAL A 320 2.59 -15.21 -14.94
C VAL A 320 2.78 -15.37 -13.43
N TYR A 321 1.67 -15.55 -12.71
CA TYR A 321 1.68 -15.70 -11.26
C TYR A 321 2.00 -17.13 -10.81
N LYS A 322 2.69 -17.25 -9.67
CA LYS A 322 2.85 -18.52 -8.94
C LYS A 322 1.80 -18.57 -7.83
N TYR A 323 0.90 -19.54 -7.89
CA TYR A 323 -0.13 -19.68 -6.86
C TYR A 323 0.34 -20.51 -5.66
N THR A 324 1.52 -21.10 -5.73
CA THR A 324 2.24 -21.76 -4.64
C THR A 324 3.74 -21.64 -4.87
N LEU A 325 4.52 -21.73 -3.79
CA LEU A 325 5.95 -22.01 -3.83
C LEU A 325 6.11 -23.41 -3.22
N GLU A 326 6.73 -24.33 -3.95
CA GLU A 326 6.92 -25.74 -3.51
C GLU A 326 7.78 -25.86 -2.26
#